data_AF-A0AA37GCH8-F1
#
_entry.id   AF-A0AA37GCH8-F1
#
_cell.length_a   1.000
_cell.length_b   1.000
_cell.length_c   1.000
_cell.angle_alpha   90.00
_cell.angle_beta   90.00
_cell.angle_gamma   90.00
#
_symmetry.space_group_name_H-M   'P 1'
#
loop_
_entity.id
_entity.type
_entity.pdbx_description
1 polymer ?
#
loop_
_entity_poly.entity_id
_entity_poly.type
_entity_poly.pdbx_seq_one_letter_code
_entity_poly.pdbx_strand_id
1 'polypeptide(L)'
;MKASSVVSVIVAAAIGRVAAQTTGELGDATIVSNTPGIVYEAVLPETPFFKAGSLDGNVRGSIVAVTAPDGNGVEFKVRFSNLPKEGGPFTYHLHVDPVPEDGNCTKTLAHLDPFIRGETTPCNSTKPETCQVGDLSGKHGAVTADYEKTYVDPYLSIVEGPGSFFGNRSFVFHFANKTRISCANFKLVTKPGAHPNSTSTSISGTGAVPTATSTPAVPYPGAASTSGASIYLMLMGFAAVVFAL
;
A
#
# COMPACT_ATOMS: atom_id res chain seq x y z
N MET A 1 -63.55 -36.10 -16.28
CA MET A 1 -62.73 -35.44 -15.23
C MET A 1 -61.49 -36.27 -15.00
N LYS A 2 -60.29 -35.81 -15.38
CA LYS A 2 -58.99 -35.94 -14.69
C LYS A 2 -57.98 -35.09 -15.49
N ALA A 3 -57.73 -33.88 -15.03
CA ALA A 3 -56.67 -33.02 -15.55
C ALA A 3 -55.39 -33.37 -14.78
N SER A 4 -54.39 -33.94 -15.45
CA SER A 4 -53.08 -34.16 -14.86
C SER A 4 -52.26 -32.88 -14.96
N SER A 5 -52.08 -32.22 -13.83
CA SER A 5 -51.26 -31.03 -13.69
C SER A 5 -49.79 -31.44 -13.55
N VAL A 6 -48.95 -31.09 -14.52
CA VAL A 6 -47.50 -31.30 -14.46
C VAL A 6 -46.88 -30.02 -13.91
N VAL A 7 -46.46 -30.06 -12.65
CA VAL A 7 -45.71 -28.96 -12.02
C VAL A 7 -44.24 -29.12 -12.38
N SER A 8 -43.75 -28.26 -13.26
CA SER A 8 -42.30 -28.14 -13.54
C SER A 8 -41.63 -27.33 -12.42
N VAL A 9 -40.81 -28.00 -11.62
CA VAL A 9 -39.94 -27.37 -10.62
C VAL A 9 -38.63 -26.98 -11.32
N ILE A 10 -38.46 -25.69 -11.63
CA ILE A 10 -37.19 -25.15 -12.11
C ILE A 10 -36.32 -24.85 -10.88
N VAL A 11 -35.36 -25.71 -10.60
CA VAL A 11 -34.31 -25.44 -9.61
C VAL A 11 -33.28 -24.51 -10.26
N ALA A 12 -33.35 -23.22 -9.93
CA ALA A 12 -32.31 -22.28 -10.31
C ALA A 12 -31.09 -22.50 -9.40
N ALA A 13 -30.07 -23.20 -9.91
CA ALA A 13 -28.77 -23.28 -9.26
C ALA A 13 -28.06 -21.93 -9.42
N ALA A 14 -28.12 -21.08 -8.40
CA ALA A 14 -27.28 -19.90 -8.31
C ALA A 14 -25.82 -20.35 -8.08
N ILE A 15 -25.05 -20.46 -9.16
CA ILE A 15 -23.61 -20.69 -9.06
C ILE A 15 -22.98 -19.38 -8.58
N GLY A 16 -22.79 -19.26 -7.27
CA GLY A 16 -21.99 -18.19 -6.70
C GLY A 16 -20.57 -18.29 -7.25
N ARG A 17 -20.13 -17.29 -8.02
CA ARG A 17 -18.73 -17.18 -8.43
C ARG A 17 -17.92 -16.81 -7.20
N VAL A 18 -17.35 -17.81 -6.52
CA VAL A 18 -16.24 -17.56 -5.61
C VAL A 18 -15.08 -17.13 -6.49
N ALA A 19 -14.73 -15.84 -6.45
CA ALA A 19 -13.49 -15.38 -7.06
C ALA A 19 -12.35 -16.18 -6.41
N ALA A 20 -11.62 -16.97 -7.19
CA ALA A 20 -10.45 -17.66 -6.71
C ALA A 20 -9.50 -16.59 -6.16
N GLN A 21 -9.20 -16.66 -4.86
CA GLN A 21 -8.27 -15.73 -4.25
C GLN A 21 -6.88 -16.02 -4.81
N THR A 22 -6.33 -15.06 -5.54
CA THR A 22 -5.04 -15.16 -6.18
C THR A 22 -3.97 -14.69 -5.21
N THR A 23 -3.02 -15.57 -4.91
CA THR A 23 -1.72 -15.20 -4.35
C THR A 23 -0.93 -14.34 -5.35
N GLY A 24 0.12 -13.67 -4.89
CA GLY A 24 1.07 -13.01 -5.78
C GLY A 24 1.96 -13.98 -6.56
N GLU A 25 2.65 -13.46 -7.58
CA GLU A 25 3.51 -14.24 -8.47
C GLU A 25 4.63 -14.98 -7.72
N LEU A 26 5.05 -14.47 -6.56
CA LEU A 26 6.06 -15.09 -5.69
C LEU A 26 5.46 -15.91 -4.53
N GLY A 27 4.16 -16.18 -4.55
CA GLY A 27 3.46 -16.92 -3.50
C GLY A 27 2.90 -16.02 -2.38
N ASP A 28 2.45 -16.66 -1.30
CA ASP A 28 1.85 -15.98 -0.16
C ASP A 28 2.92 -15.23 0.64
N ALA A 29 2.52 -14.13 1.28
CA ALA A 29 3.38 -13.40 2.19
C ALA A 29 3.76 -14.27 3.39
N THR A 30 5.06 -14.27 3.72
CA THR A 30 5.60 -15.03 4.85
C THR A 30 5.55 -14.23 6.14
N ILE A 31 5.38 -14.93 7.26
CA ILE A 31 5.49 -14.32 8.60
C ILE A 31 6.95 -13.89 8.82
N VAL A 32 7.14 -12.66 9.31
CA VAL A 32 8.45 -12.07 9.57
C VAL A 32 8.74 -12.05 11.06
N SER A 33 9.90 -12.56 11.49
CA SER A 33 10.37 -12.37 12.86
C SER A 33 11.15 -11.07 12.99
N ASN A 34 10.83 -10.27 14.00
CA ASN A 34 11.38 -8.94 14.22
C ASN A 34 12.10 -8.85 15.58
N THR A 35 13.23 -8.15 15.62
CA THR A 35 13.95 -7.88 16.87
C THR A 35 13.16 -6.89 17.74
N PRO A 36 13.02 -7.10 19.05
CA PRO A 36 12.25 -6.21 19.91
C PRO A 36 12.91 -4.83 20.09
N GLY A 37 12.10 -3.84 20.48
CA GLY A 37 12.58 -2.52 20.91
C GLY A 37 12.90 -1.52 19.80
N ILE A 38 12.57 -1.84 18.55
CA ILE A 38 12.59 -0.87 17.44
C ILE A 38 11.23 -0.18 17.37
N VAL A 39 11.26 1.15 17.21
CA VAL A 39 10.04 1.97 17.08
C VAL A 39 10.19 2.86 15.86
N TYR A 40 9.21 2.80 14.96
CA TYR A 40 9.04 3.77 13.87
C TYR A 40 7.75 4.56 14.06
N GLU A 41 7.77 5.83 13.65
CA GLU A 41 6.59 6.68 13.65
C GLU A 41 6.48 7.43 12.32
N ALA A 42 5.25 7.54 11.80
CA ALA A 42 4.93 8.39 10.67
C ALA A 42 3.73 9.28 11.04
N VAL A 43 3.84 10.58 10.79
CA VAL A 43 2.82 11.58 11.14
C VAL A 43 2.46 12.37 9.88
N LEU A 44 1.16 12.45 9.57
CA LEU A 44 0.66 13.23 8.44
C LEU A 44 0.96 14.72 8.65
N PRO A 45 1.40 15.46 7.61
CA PRO A 45 1.71 16.87 7.73
C PRO A 45 0.44 17.72 7.86
N GLU A 46 0.56 18.90 8.46
CA GLU A 46 -0.53 19.88 8.48
C GLU A 46 -0.81 20.47 7.09
N THR A 47 0.24 20.63 6.28
CA THR A 47 0.14 21.16 4.92
C THR A 47 -0.61 20.18 4.01
N PRO A 48 -1.72 20.59 3.37
CA PRO A 48 -2.51 19.69 2.55
C PRO A 48 -1.85 19.40 1.20
N PHE A 49 -1.71 18.11 0.91
CA PHE A 49 -1.41 17.62 -0.45
C PHE A 49 -2.68 17.69 -1.33
N PHE A 50 -3.77 17.09 -0.87
CA PHE A 50 -5.06 17.17 -1.53
C PHE A 50 -5.84 18.41 -1.07
N LYS A 51 -6.29 19.24 -2.02
CA LYS A 51 -6.88 20.56 -1.74
C LYS A 51 -8.31 20.72 -2.27
N ALA A 52 -8.90 19.66 -2.82
CA ALA A 52 -10.24 19.71 -3.39
C ALA A 52 -11.29 19.18 -2.39
N GLY A 53 -12.57 19.47 -2.65
CA GLY A 53 -13.68 18.92 -1.89
C GLY A 53 -13.93 19.58 -0.54
N SER A 54 -14.46 18.82 0.40
CA SER A 54 -15.00 19.30 1.68
C SER A 54 -14.03 19.27 2.87
N LEU A 55 -12.78 18.85 2.63
CA LEU A 55 -11.74 18.75 3.66
C LEU A 55 -11.19 20.14 3.98
N ASP A 56 -11.33 20.58 5.23
CA ASP A 56 -10.67 21.78 5.75
C ASP A 56 -9.28 21.41 6.28
N GLY A 57 -8.23 22.00 5.68
CA GLY A 57 -6.85 21.62 5.95
C GLY A 57 -6.50 20.23 5.42
N ASN A 58 -5.90 19.39 6.26
CA ASN A 58 -5.46 18.05 5.91
C ASN A 58 -6.02 17.00 6.88
N VAL A 59 -6.06 15.73 6.44
CA VAL A 59 -6.30 14.60 7.34
C VAL A 59 -5.21 14.60 8.41
N ARG A 60 -5.65 14.49 9.67
CA ARG A 60 -4.74 14.39 10.81
C ARG A 60 -4.57 12.93 11.14
N GLY A 61 -3.34 12.50 11.39
CA GLY A 61 -3.13 11.14 11.81
C GLY A 61 -1.68 10.73 11.94
N SER A 62 -1.49 9.60 12.60
CA SER A 62 -0.20 8.98 12.78
C SER A 62 -0.29 7.46 12.81
N ILE A 63 0.83 6.84 12.48
CA ILE A 63 1.07 5.40 12.62
C ILE A 63 2.32 5.25 13.47
N VAL A 64 2.18 4.61 14.64
CA VAL A 64 3.32 4.12 15.43
C VAL A 64 3.44 2.63 15.20
N ALA A 65 4.65 2.17 14.92
CA ALA A 65 4.96 0.80 14.60
C ALA A 65 6.05 0.28 15.55
N VAL A 66 5.75 -0.82 16.23
CA VAL A 66 6.68 -1.49 17.15
C VAL A 66 6.70 -2.98 16.85
N THR A 67 7.77 -3.66 17.26
CA THR A 67 7.81 -5.13 17.20
C THR A 67 6.62 -5.74 17.94
N ALA A 68 5.93 -6.69 17.31
CA ALA A 68 4.80 -7.38 17.94
C ALA A 68 5.22 -8.10 19.23
N PRO A 69 4.32 -8.26 20.22
CA PRO A 69 4.67 -8.87 21.51
C PRO A 69 5.25 -10.29 21.44
N ASP A 70 4.84 -11.08 20.44
CA ASP A 70 5.34 -12.44 20.19
C ASP A 70 6.58 -12.47 19.28
N GLY A 71 7.07 -11.30 18.86
CA GLY A 71 8.19 -11.12 17.95
C GLY A 71 7.85 -11.33 16.47
N ASN A 72 6.59 -11.66 16.11
CA ASN A 72 6.20 -11.91 14.73
C ASN A 72 5.45 -10.71 14.14
N GLY A 73 6.10 -10.06 13.19
CA GLY A 73 5.56 -8.88 12.53
C GLY A 73 5.60 -7.64 13.41
N VAL A 74 4.63 -6.76 13.16
CA VAL A 74 4.62 -5.39 13.65
C VAL A 74 3.28 -5.10 14.29
N GLU A 75 3.29 -4.62 15.53
CA GLU A 75 2.13 -4.00 16.14
C GLU A 75 2.04 -2.55 15.66
N PHE A 76 0.94 -2.22 14.99
CA PHE A 76 0.62 -0.88 14.56
C PHE A 76 -0.40 -0.26 15.50
N LYS A 77 -0.15 0.99 15.89
CA LYS A 77 -1.11 1.88 16.55
C LYS A 77 -1.40 3.01 15.59
N VAL A 78 -2.62 3.02 15.05
CA VAL A 78 -3.02 3.98 14.02
C VAL A 78 -4.09 4.91 14.57
N ARG A 79 -3.99 6.19 14.22
CA ARG A 79 -4.95 7.23 14.61
C ARG A 79 -5.23 8.15 13.42
N PHE A 80 -6.49 8.34 13.07
CA PHE A 80 -6.91 9.26 12.00
C PHE A 80 -8.13 10.08 12.43
N SER A 81 -8.13 11.36 12.09
CA SER A 81 -9.22 12.29 12.33
C SER A 81 -9.23 13.41 11.28
N ASN A 82 -10.21 14.31 11.37
CA ASN A 82 -10.46 15.34 10.35
C ASN A 82 -10.63 14.70 8.95
N LEU A 83 -11.45 13.66 8.88
CA LEU A 83 -11.69 12.95 7.62
C LEU A 83 -12.56 13.79 6.67
N PRO A 84 -12.38 13.64 5.34
CA PRO A 84 -13.34 14.19 4.40
C PRO A 84 -14.76 13.67 4.70
N LYS A 85 -15.79 14.49 4.45
CA LYS A 85 -17.19 14.11 4.72
C LYS A 85 -17.71 13.02 3.76
N GLU A 86 -17.04 12.84 2.63
CA GLU A 86 -17.44 11.95 1.55
C GLU A 86 -16.21 11.28 0.90
N GLY A 87 -16.45 10.30 0.04
CA GLY A 87 -15.39 9.58 -0.66
C GLY A 87 -14.72 8.47 0.16
N GLY A 88 -15.24 8.17 1.35
CA GLY A 88 -14.91 6.97 2.11
C GLY A 88 -15.65 5.71 1.61
N PRO A 89 -15.43 4.53 2.24
CA PRO A 89 -14.50 4.30 3.33
C PRO A 89 -13.06 4.57 2.91
N PHE A 90 -12.30 5.26 3.75
CA PHE A 90 -10.94 5.66 3.45
C PHE A 90 -9.98 4.50 3.71
N THR A 91 -8.94 4.42 2.89
CA THR A 91 -7.93 3.36 3.00
C THR A 91 -6.57 3.97 3.23
N TYR A 92 -5.67 3.17 3.81
CA TYR A 92 -4.28 3.52 3.98
C TYR A 92 -3.42 2.30 3.70
N HIS A 93 -2.31 2.55 3.01
CA HIS A 93 -1.39 1.53 2.56
C HIS A 93 0.04 1.99 2.80
N LEU A 94 0.95 1.03 2.95
CA LEU A 94 2.38 1.29 2.88
C LEU A 94 2.79 1.32 1.41
N HIS A 95 3.61 2.30 1.04
CA HIS A 95 4.06 2.52 -0.33
C HIS A 95 5.56 2.22 -0.46
N VAL A 96 6.03 2.00 -1.69
CA VAL A 96 7.42 1.59 -1.92
C VAL A 96 8.41 2.72 -1.66
N ASP A 97 8.11 3.94 -2.08
CA ASP A 97 9.06 5.06 -1.98
C ASP A 97 8.73 6.00 -0.82
N PRO A 98 9.74 6.67 -0.25
CA PRO A 98 9.49 7.75 0.70
C PRO A 98 8.77 8.92 0.02
N VAL A 99 8.03 9.68 0.81
CA VAL A 99 7.53 11.00 0.43
C VAL A 99 8.73 11.92 0.19
N PRO A 100 8.86 12.55 -0.98
CA PRO A 100 9.89 13.55 -1.26
C PRO A 100 9.73 14.81 -0.41
N GLU A 101 10.75 15.67 -0.40
CA GLU A 101 10.78 16.93 0.37
C GLU A 101 9.63 17.89 0.04
N ASP A 102 9.14 17.87 -1.21
CA ASP A 102 8.02 18.69 -1.65
C ASP A 102 6.64 18.16 -1.20
N GLY A 103 6.61 17.04 -0.45
CA GLY A 103 5.38 16.45 0.08
C GLY A 103 4.51 15.78 -0.98
N ASN A 104 5.02 15.54 -2.19
CA ASN A 104 4.23 15.01 -3.28
C ASN A 104 3.91 13.52 -3.10
N CYS A 105 2.70 13.24 -2.60
CA CYS A 105 2.25 11.87 -2.35
C CYS A 105 2.23 10.99 -3.60
N THR A 106 2.22 11.51 -4.83
CA THR A 106 2.27 10.68 -6.04
C THR A 106 3.63 10.00 -6.25
N LYS A 107 4.70 10.55 -5.65
CA LYS A 107 6.06 10.05 -5.77
C LYS A 107 6.40 8.89 -4.84
N THR A 108 5.47 8.49 -3.97
CA THR A 108 5.60 7.26 -3.17
C THR A 108 5.36 5.98 -4.01
N LEU A 109 4.95 6.15 -5.28
CA LEU A 109 4.74 5.07 -6.26
C LEU A 109 3.70 4.02 -5.80
N ALA A 110 3.89 2.75 -6.14
CA ALA A 110 2.94 1.66 -5.87
C ALA A 110 2.92 1.25 -4.39
N HIS A 111 1.94 0.41 -4.02
CA HIS A 111 1.92 -0.23 -2.71
C HIS A 111 3.16 -1.12 -2.50
N LEU A 112 3.57 -1.28 -1.24
CA LEU A 112 4.61 -2.22 -0.83
C LEU A 112 4.12 -3.66 -1.07
N ASP A 113 4.59 -4.27 -2.15
CA ASP A 113 4.10 -5.56 -2.63
C ASP A 113 5.24 -6.49 -3.06
N PRO A 114 6.06 -6.97 -2.11
CA PRO A 114 7.24 -7.78 -2.42
C PRO A 114 6.89 -9.16 -3.02
N PHE A 115 5.63 -9.60 -2.95
CA PHE A 115 5.18 -10.88 -3.52
C PHE A 115 4.48 -10.73 -4.87
N ILE A 116 4.42 -9.50 -5.41
CA ILE A 116 3.87 -9.20 -6.74
C ILE A 116 2.42 -9.70 -6.85
N ARG A 117 1.59 -9.28 -5.90
CA ARG A 117 0.17 -9.62 -5.85
C ARG A 117 -0.67 -8.75 -6.79
N GLY A 118 -0.32 -7.47 -6.89
CA GLY A 118 -1.07 -6.46 -7.63
C GLY A 118 -2.37 -6.02 -6.93
N GLU A 119 -3.16 -5.20 -7.61
CA GLU A 119 -4.35 -4.55 -7.04
C GLU A 119 -5.68 -5.00 -7.65
N THR A 120 -5.65 -5.88 -8.65
CA THR A 120 -6.84 -6.30 -9.41
C THR A 120 -7.87 -6.99 -8.51
N THR A 121 -7.40 -7.91 -7.67
CA THR A 121 -8.24 -8.61 -6.70
C THR A 121 -8.21 -7.84 -5.38
N PRO A 122 -9.35 -7.43 -4.80
CA PRO A 122 -9.38 -6.84 -3.47
C PRO A 122 -8.77 -7.76 -2.42
N CYS A 123 -8.15 -7.22 -1.36
CA CYS A 123 -7.69 -8.04 -0.24
C CYS A 123 -8.89 -8.72 0.44
N ASN A 124 -8.71 -10.00 0.80
CA ASN A 124 -9.66 -10.72 1.64
C ASN A 124 -9.01 -10.91 3.01
N SER A 125 -9.53 -10.19 4.00
CA SER A 125 -9.01 -10.19 5.38
C SER A 125 -9.09 -11.54 6.09
N THR A 126 -9.84 -12.52 5.56
CA THR A 126 -9.86 -13.90 6.11
C THR A 126 -8.66 -14.74 5.68
N LYS A 127 -7.90 -14.26 4.69
CA LYS A 127 -6.66 -14.86 4.19
C LYS A 127 -5.63 -13.74 3.90
N PRO A 128 -5.18 -13.02 4.95
CA PRO A 128 -4.36 -11.83 4.80
C PRO A 128 -2.98 -12.10 4.21
N GLU A 129 -2.49 -13.35 4.27
CA GLU A 129 -1.25 -13.81 3.64
C GLU A 129 -1.24 -13.63 2.12
N THR A 130 -2.39 -13.64 1.46
CA THR A 130 -2.46 -13.46 0.00
C THR A 130 -2.63 -11.99 -0.41
N CYS A 131 -2.68 -11.05 0.53
CA CYS A 131 -2.84 -9.62 0.23
C CYS A 131 -1.48 -8.97 -0.06
N GLN A 132 -1.49 -7.76 -0.63
CA GLN A 132 -0.25 -6.98 -0.71
C GLN A 132 0.24 -6.74 0.72
N VAL A 133 1.56 -6.86 0.95
CA VAL A 133 2.13 -6.73 2.30
C VAL A 133 1.82 -5.34 2.90
N GLY A 134 1.83 -4.29 2.08
CA GLY A 134 1.47 -2.93 2.45
C GLY A 134 -0.04 -2.64 2.54
N ASP A 135 -0.93 -3.57 2.22
CA ASP A 135 -2.39 -3.35 2.25
C ASP A 135 -2.96 -3.48 3.67
N LEU A 136 -2.71 -2.46 4.50
CA LEU A 136 -3.13 -2.44 5.90
C LEU A 136 -4.65 -2.32 6.05
N SER A 137 -5.31 -1.46 5.26
CA SER A 137 -6.77 -1.32 5.31
C SER A 137 -7.52 -2.55 4.82
N GLY A 138 -7.02 -3.24 3.79
CA GLY A 138 -7.60 -4.48 3.31
C GLY A 138 -7.53 -5.60 4.35
N LYS A 139 -6.40 -5.71 5.07
CA LYS A 139 -6.20 -6.72 6.12
C LYS A 139 -6.92 -6.37 7.42
N HIS A 140 -6.84 -5.12 7.85
CA HIS A 140 -7.22 -4.69 9.20
C HIS A 140 -8.45 -3.79 9.25
N GLY A 141 -9.10 -3.54 8.12
CA GLY A 141 -10.32 -2.75 8.00
C GLY A 141 -10.07 -1.29 7.62
N ALA A 142 -10.95 -0.78 6.76
CA ALA A 142 -10.93 0.61 6.29
C ALA A 142 -11.44 1.59 7.36
N VAL A 143 -11.17 2.88 7.13
CA VAL A 143 -11.48 4.00 8.01
C VAL A 143 -12.81 4.63 7.61
N THR A 144 -13.79 4.64 8.50
CA THR A 144 -15.16 5.14 8.23
C THR A 144 -15.56 6.37 9.05
N ALA A 145 -14.86 6.63 10.15
CA ALA A 145 -15.03 7.75 11.05
C ALA A 145 -13.68 8.01 11.75
N ASP A 146 -13.64 8.93 12.71
CA ASP A 146 -12.47 9.06 13.60
C ASP A 146 -12.06 7.68 14.11
N TYR A 147 -10.79 7.36 13.90
CA TYR A 147 -10.31 5.99 13.89
C TYR A 147 -9.10 5.88 14.79
N GLU A 148 -9.18 4.98 15.76
CA GLU A 148 -8.06 4.57 16.58
C GLU A 148 -8.08 3.06 16.70
N LYS A 149 -6.99 2.40 16.27
CA LYS A 149 -6.89 0.95 16.30
C LYS A 149 -5.46 0.51 16.63
N THR A 150 -5.37 -0.59 17.37
CA THR A 150 -4.14 -1.36 17.52
C THR A 150 -4.35 -2.74 16.93
N TYR A 151 -3.40 -3.21 16.11
CA TYR A 151 -3.43 -4.54 15.52
C TYR A 151 -2.01 -5.00 15.18
N VAL A 152 -1.84 -6.31 15.01
CA VAL A 152 -0.57 -6.92 14.57
C VAL A 152 -0.68 -7.29 13.09
N ASP A 153 0.33 -6.90 12.31
CA ASP A 153 0.54 -7.38 10.94
C ASP A 153 1.76 -8.30 10.90
N PRO A 154 1.59 -9.61 10.65
CA PRO A 154 2.68 -10.57 10.74
C PRO A 154 3.64 -10.53 9.54
N TYR A 155 3.32 -9.80 8.47
CA TYR A 155 4.02 -9.90 7.18
C TYR A 155 5.03 -8.77 6.93
N LEU A 156 5.05 -7.77 7.81
CA LEU A 156 5.93 -6.61 7.70
C LEU A 156 7.22 -6.76 8.53
N SER A 157 8.33 -6.32 7.96
CA SER A 157 9.61 -6.28 8.65
C SER A 157 9.84 -4.88 9.24
N ILE A 158 10.22 -4.82 10.52
CA ILE A 158 10.71 -3.59 11.16
C ILE A 158 12.24 -3.48 11.09
N VAL A 159 12.91 -4.55 10.65
CA VAL A 159 14.37 -4.62 10.44
C VAL A 159 14.67 -4.56 8.95
N GLU A 160 15.72 -3.82 8.58
CA GLU A 160 16.18 -3.71 7.20
C GLU A 160 16.67 -5.06 6.64
N GLY A 161 16.45 -5.28 5.34
CA GLY A 161 16.91 -6.48 4.62
C GLY A 161 15.79 -7.12 3.78
N PRO A 162 14.71 -7.62 4.40
CA PRO A 162 13.57 -8.18 3.67
C PRO A 162 12.86 -7.14 2.79
N GLY A 163 12.29 -7.58 1.66
CA GLY A 163 11.48 -6.70 0.80
C GLY A 163 10.28 -6.09 1.52
N SER A 164 9.77 -6.74 2.56
CA SER A 164 8.70 -6.26 3.45
C SER A 164 9.15 -5.23 4.49
N PHE A 165 10.40 -4.79 4.48
CA PHE A 165 10.85 -3.70 5.34
C PHE A 165 10.22 -2.37 4.92
N PHE A 166 9.55 -1.71 5.88
CA PHE A 166 8.82 -0.45 5.64
C PHE A 166 9.50 0.78 6.26
N GLY A 167 10.51 0.61 7.12
CA GLY A 167 11.03 1.67 7.97
C GLY A 167 11.69 2.85 7.23
N ASN A 168 12.08 2.66 5.96
CA ASN A 168 12.60 3.72 5.08
C ASN A 168 11.59 4.18 4.02
N ARG A 169 10.31 3.82 4.19
CA ARG A 169 9.25 4.07 3.22
C ARG A 169 8.18 5.01 3.80
N SER A 170 7.05 5.08 3.11
CA SER A 170 5.93 5.94 3.48
C SER A 170 4.63 5.15 3.65
N PHE A 171 3.66 5.78 4.30
CA PHE A 171 2.26 5.40 4.13
C PHE A 171 1.49 6.52 3.43
N VAL A 172 0.42 6.15 2.74
CA VAL A 172 -0.50 7.06 2.06
C VAL A 172 -1.92 6.77 2.53
N PHE A 173 -2.68 7.83 2.77
CA PHE A 173 -4.10 7.80 3.08
C PHE A 173 -4.90 8.18 1.83
N HIS A 174 -5.94 7.42 1.51
CA HIS A 174 -6.67 7.49 0.25
C HIS A 174 -8.18 7.56 0.45
N PHE A 175 -8.86 8.18 -0.51
CA PHE A 175 -10.27 7.93 -0.78
C PHE A 175 -10.51 6.48 -1.21
N ALA A 176 -11.77 6.02 -1.17
CA ALA A 176 -12.17 4.70 -1.65
C ALA A 176 -11.84 4.47 -3.13
N ASN A 177 -11.79 5.54 -3.94
CA ASN A 177 -11.39 5.51 -5.34
C ASN A 177 -9.86 5.51 -5.56
N LYS A 178 -9.07 5.30 -4.51
CA LYS A 178 -7.59 5.27 -4.49
C LYS A 178 -6.90 6.63 -4.67
N THR A 179 -7.64 7.73 -4.79
CA THR A 179 -7.05 9.06 -4.84
C THR A 179 -6.31 9.37 -3.53
N ARG A 180 -5.05 9.79 -3.63
CA ARG A 180 -4.18 10.08 -2.49
C ARG A 180 -4.61 11.39 -1.83
N ILE A 181 -4.82 11.37 -0.51
CA ILE A 181 -5.24 12.53 0.30
C ILE A 181 -4.03 13.15 0.99
N SER A 182 -3.27 12.31 1.68
CA SER A 182 -2.11 12.71 2.50
C SER A 182 -1.15 11.52 2.63
N CYS A 183 0.10 11.80 3.00
CA CYS A 183 1.14 10.79 3.12
C CYS A 183 2.23 11.23 4.09
N ALA A 184 2.96 10.26 4.65
CA ALA A 184 4.08 10.53 5.55
C ALA A 184 5.14 9.44 5.51
N ASN A 185 6.39 9.82 5.78
CA ASN A 185 7.52 8.91 5.95
C ASN A 185 7.56 8.32 7.35
N PHE A 186 7.95 7.05 7.44
CA PHE A 186 8.37 6.46 8.70
C PHE A 186 9.74 7.00 9.12
N LYS A 187 9.85 7.35 10.39
CA LYS A 187 11.08 7.81 11.03
C LYS A 187 11.41 6.90 12.18
N LEU A 188 12.68 6.51 12.29
CA LEU A 188 13.18 5.72 13.41
C LEU A 188 13.15 6.58 14.68
N VAL A 189 12.37 6.16 15.67
CA VAL A 189 12.24 6.83 16.98
C VAL A 189 13.14 6.18 18.02
N THR A 190 13.24 4.85 18.00
CA THR A 190 14.06 4.10 18.98
C THR A 190 14.67 2.88 18.32
N LYS A 191 15.93 2.59 18.67
CA LYS A 191 16.66 1.38 18.27
C LYS A 191 17.42 0.82 19.49
N PRO A 192 17.32 -0.49 19.80
CA PRO A 192 18.09 -1.09 20.88
C PRO A 192 19.59 -0.94 20.62
N GLY A 193 20.35 -0.56 21.64
CA GLY A 193 21.81 -0.40 21.55
C GLY A 193 22.28 0.95 20.97
N ALA A 194 21.38 1.85 20.60
CA ALA A 194 21.72 3.25 20.37
C ALA A 194 21.90 3.94 21.73
N HIS A 195 23.14 4.17 22.17
CA HIS A 195 23.41 5.08 23.28
C HIS A 195 22.88 6.49 22.93
N PRO A 196 22.27 7.24 23.87
CA PRO A 196 21.84 8.60 23.62
C PRO A 196 23.09 9.50 23.64
N ASN A 197 23.77 9.60 22.50
CA ASN A 197 24.70 10.69 22.27
C ASN A 197 24.70 11.07 20.79
N SER A 198 23.82 12.00 20.43
CA SER A 198 24.14 13.11 19.53
C SER A 198 22.92 14.01 19.45
N THR A 199 22.93 15.04 20.30
CA THR A 199 22.25 16.30 20.04
C THR A 199 22.66 16.74 18.64
N SER A 200 21.76 16.72 17.66
CA SER A 200 22.01 17.30 16.34
C SER A 200 21.97 18.82 16.48
N THR A 201 23.04 19.39 17.04
CA THR A 201 23.30 20.82 16.95
C THR A 201 23.81 21.07 15.54
N SER A 202 23.03 21.84 14.77
CA SER A 202 23.43 22.36 13.47
C SER A 202 24.70 23.20 13.60
N ILE A 203 25.84 22.65 13.19
CA ILE A 203 27.06 23.42 13.02
C ILE A 203 27.07 23.95 11.59
N SER A 204 26.80 25.24 11.43
CA SER A 204 27.16 26.00 10.23
C SER A 204 28.67 25.92 10.01
N GLY A 205 29.09 25.10 9.05
CA GLY A 205 30.46 25.06 8.55
C GLY A 205 30.55 25.78 7.21
N THR A 206 30.88 27.07 7.24
CA THR A 206 31.47 27.77 6.09
C THR A 206 32.88 27.22 5.84
N GLY A 207 33.15 26.63 4.67
CA GLY A 207 34.52 26.35 4.28
C GLY A 207 34.71 25.35 3.14
N ALA A 208 35.01 25.90 1.97
CA ALA A 208 35.85 25.34 0.90
C ALA A 208 35.39 24.09 0.11
N VAL A 209 35.13 24.36 -1.17
CA VAL A 209 34.99 23.41 -2.29
C VAL A 209 36.27 22.59 -2.49
N PRO A 210 36.22 21.24 -2.58
CA PRO A 210 37.30 20.47 -3.17
C PRO A 210 37.03 20.23 -4.67
N THR A 211 38.01 20.63 -5.46
CA THR A 211 38.14 20.50 -6.91
C THR A 211 38.06 19.06 -7.40
N ALA A 212 37.33 18.85 -8.49
CA ALA A 212 37.16 17.58 -9.19
C ALA A 212 38.49 17.05 -9.76
N THR A 213 38.78 15.78 -9.51
CA THR A 213 39.85 15.04 -10.21
C THR A 213 39.20 14.03 -11.16
N SER A 214 39.53 14.19 -12.45
CA SER A 214 39.06 13.39 -13.57
C SER A 214 39.68 11.99 -13.59
N THR A 215 38.86 10.95 -13.79
CA THR A 215 39.30 9.63 -14.24
C THR A 215 38.52 9.18 -15.49
N PRO A 216 39.12 8.36 -16.36
CA PRO A 216 38.75 8.29 -17.78
C PRO A 216 37.48 7.49 -18.06
N ALA A 217 36.75 7.95 -19.07
CA ALA A 217 35.56 7.31 -19.62
C ALA A 217 35.87 5.96 -20.27
N VAL A 218 35.07 4.94 -19.93
CA VAL A 218 35.02 3.66 -20.65
C VAL A 218 33.78 3.69 -21.56
N PRO A 219 33.89 3.44 -22.88
CA PRO A 219 32.75 3.55 -23.80
C PRO A 219 31.78 2.39 -23.63
N TYR A 220 30.52 2.68 -23.31
CA TYR A 220 29.43 1.70 -23.39
C TYR A 220 28.64 1.94 -24.70
N PRO A 221 28.58 0.98 -25.64
CA PRO A 221 27.83 1.14 -26.88
C PRO A 221 26.32 1.15 -26.61
N GLY A 222 25.64 2.08 -27.28
CA GLY A 222 24.26 2.45 -27.00
C GLY A 222 23.16 1.59 -27.64
N ALA A 223 21.97 1.89 -27.13
CA ALA A 223 20.64 1.90 -27.77
C ALA A 223 20.09 0.60 -28.40
N ALA A 224 19.01 0.11 -27.79
CA ALA A 224 17.86 -0.38 -28.55
C ALA A 224 16.57 -0.14 -27.75
N SER A 225 15.86 0.92 -28.11
CA SER A 225 14.46 1.15 -27.75
C SER A 225 13.60 0.23 -28.62
N THR A 226 12.96 -0.78 -28.05
CA THR A 226 11.95 -1.57 -28.76
C THR A 226 10.56 -1.20 -28.27
N SER A 227 9.91 -0.36 -29.07
CA SER A 227 8.49 -0.09 -29.01
C SER A 227 7.73 -1.38 -29.31
N GLY A 228 7.18 -2.01 -28.28
CA GLY A 228 6.29 -3.17 -28.42
C GLY A 228 4.90 -2.72 -28.89
N ALA A 229 4.68 -2.69 -30.20
CA ALA A 229 3.35 -2.63 -30.79
C ALA A 229 2.74 -4.04 -30.75
N SER A 230 1.83 -4.30 -29.81
CA SER A 230 1.04 -5.53 -29.78
C SER A 230 0.00 -5.52 -30.89
N ILE A 231 0.25 -6.34 -31.91
CA ILE A 231 -0.71 -6.72 -32.95
C ILE A 231 -1.61 -7.80 -32.34
N TYR A 232 -2.86 -7.47 -32.01
CA TYR A 232 -3.91 -8.46 -31.83
C TYR A 232 -4.65 -8.64 -33.15
N LEU A 233 -4.41 -9.80 -33.77
CA LEU A 233 -5.15 -10.29 -34.91
C LEU A 233 -6.52 -10.81 -34.45
N MET A 234 -7.54 -10.45 -35.22
CA MET A 234 -8.96 -10.71 -35.05
C MET A 234 -9.34 -12.18 -34.80
N LEU A 235 -10.35 -12.39 -33.96
CA LEU A 235 -11.33 -13.46 -34.15
C LEU A 235 -12.74 -12.89 -33.93
N MET A 236 -13.44 -12.75 -35.05
CA MET A 236 -14.83 -12.31 -35.18
C MET A 236 -15.77 -13.38 -34.61
N GLY A 237 -16.46 -13.08 -33.53
CA GLY A 237 -17.59 -13.85 -33.03
C GLY A 237 -18.90 -13.21 -33.45
N PHE A 238 -19.61 -13.85 -34.37
CA PHE A 238 -20.91 -13.45 -34.90
C PHE A 238 -21.94 -13.14 -33.79
N ALA A 239 -22.48 -11.92 -33.79
CA ALA A 239 -23.74 -11.60 -33.14
C ALA A 239 -24.87 -11.80 -34.16
N ALA A 240 -25.63 -12.89 -34.04
CA ALA A 240 -26.94 -13.01 -34.65
C ALA A 240 -27.98 -12.63 -33.60
N VAL A 241 -28.32 -11.33 -33.55
CA VAL A 241 -29.52 -10.85 -32.86
C VAL A 241 -30.64 -10.86 -33.91
N VAL A 242 -31.56 -11.81 -33.79
CA VAL A 242 -32.83 -11.79 -34.49
C VAL A 242 -33.81 -10.99 -33.61
N PHE A 243 -34.28 -9.86 -34.11
CA PHE A 243 -35.41 -9.11 -33.56
C PHE A 243 -36.63 -9.28 -34.45
N ALA A 244 -37.80 -9.36 -33.79
CA ALA A 244 -39.17 -9.20 -34.30
C ALA A 244 -39.71 -10.37 -35.16
N LEU A 245 -40.91 -10.91 -34.94
CA LEU A 245 -42.17 -10.36 -34.40
C LEU A 245 -42.84 -11.34 -33.43
#